data_AF-A0A9D6RM11-F1
#
_entry.id   AF-A0A9D6RM11-F1
#
_cell.length_a   1.000
_cell.length_b   1.000
_cell.length_c   1.000
_cell.angle_alpha   90.00
_cell.angle_beta   90.00
_cell.angle_gamma   90.00
#
_symmetry.space_group_name_H-M   'P 1'
#
loop_
_entity.id
_entity.type
_entity.pdbx_description
1 polymer ?
#
loop_
_entity_poly.entity_id
_entity_poly.type
_entity_poly.pdbx_seq_one_letter_code
_entity_poly.pdbx_strand_id
1 'polypeptide(L)'
;MPNSAGMKLPPAYQDLLLSDLEPGQIYRRCLEQMAREGLATDYALTEAVVYGCEVRYAIQILRDGRPPSWYNFGDLKGDADARLWSVLDRLPEKRIAFVGSGPYPITAILVQERYPGAAVTCIDNNVVAYFLSQAIFEKLRLPIQICLAEAEDVDYSPFSATIVAAMVSGKRQLLDRILNTSGSYVVLRGPAERAHPRVLAMGSTFRDDGSLDFAEHAG
;
A
#
# COMPACT_ATOMS: atom_id res chain seq x y z
N MET A 1 20.52 14.51 25.19
CA MET A 1 20.05 13.48 24.24
C MET A 1 18.81 12.85 24.84
N PRO A 2 17.64 12.91 24.20
CA PRO A 2 16.47 12.20 24.70
C PRO A 2 16.78 10.70 24.72
N ASN A 3 16.43 10.04 25.83
CA ASN A 3 16.59 8.60 26.01
C ASN A 3 15.93 7.86 24.85
N SER A 4 16.72 7.27 23.95
CA SER A 4 16.27 6.31 22.94
C SER A 4 15.97 4.97 23.61
N ALA A 5 15.09 4.97 24.62
CA ALA A 5 14.42 3.75 25.03
C ALA A 5 13.68 3.27 23.79
N GLY A 6 14.29 2.33 23.07
CA GLY A 6 13.80 1.86 21.78
C GLY A 6 12.31 1.58 21.90
N MET A 7 11.52 2.23 21.05
CA MET A 7 10.08 2.09 21.05
C MET A 7 9.76 0.60 20.94
N LYS A 8 9.32 0.00 22.05
CA LYS A 8 8.90 -1.40 22.06
C LYS A 8 7.46 -1.43 21.65
N LEU A 9 7.15 -2.24 20.65
CA LEU A 9 5.77 -2.53 20.30
C LEU A 9 5.05 -3.07 21.56
N PRO A 10 3.83 -2.61 21.87
CA PRO A 10 3.11 -3.12 23.03
C PRO A 10 2.91 -4.64 22.93
N PRO A 11 3.00 -5.41 24.04
CA PRO A 11 3.02 -6.88 24.01
C PRO A 11 1.87 -7.50 23.22
N ALA A 12 0.66 -6.95 23.31
CA ALA A 12 -0.49 -7.51 22.60
C ALA A 12 -0.34 -7.49 21.07
N TYR A 13 0.26 -6.43 20.51
CA TYR A 13 0.53 -6.36 19.07
C TYR A 13 1.72 -7.24 18.67
N GLN A 14 2.73 -7.33 19.54
CA GLN A 14 3.86 -8.23 19.34
C GLN A 14 3.39 -9.69 19.30
N ASP A 15 2.55 -10.10 20.26
CA ASP A 15 2.00 -11.45 20.33
C ASP A 15 1.17 -11.78 19.08
N LEU A 16 0.35 -10.83 18.62
CA LEU A 16 -0.40 -10.98 17.36
C LEU A 16 0.55 -11.12 16.15
N LEU A 17 1.53 -10.22 16.01
CA LEU A 17 2.52 -10.25 14.93
C LEU A 17 3.46 -11.45 14.96
N LEU A 18 3.59 -12.16 16.09
CA LEU A 18 4.40 -13.37 16.22
C LEU A 18 3.56 -14.66 16.24
N SER A 19 2.23 -14.56 16.26
CA SER A 19 1.32 -15.71 16.27
C SER A 19 1.32 -16.50 14.96
N ASP A 20 0.76 -17.71 14.96
CA ASP A 20 0.58 -18.53 13.75
C ASP A 20 -0.61 -18.11 12.87
N LEU A 21 -1.29 -17.02 13.21
CA LEU A 21 -2.41 -16.52 12.43
C LEU A 21 -1.96 -16.09 11.03
N GLU A 22 -2.90 -16.15 10.09
CA GLU A 22 -2.71 -15.61 8.75
C GLU A 22 -2.58 -14.07 8.84
N PRO A 23 -1.67 -13.43 8.08
CA PRO A 23 -1.31 -12.03 8.39
C PRO A 23 -2.43 -11.00 8.17
N GLY A 24 -3.42 -11.29 7.33
CA GLY A 24 -4.65 -10.53 7.18
C GLY A 24 -5.54 -10.58 8.42
N GLN A 25 -5.64 -11.75 9.07
CA GLN A 25 -6.28 -11.87 10.39
C GLN A 25 -5.52 -11.10 11.46
N ILE A 26 -4.18 -11.16 11.45
CA ILE A 26 -3.32 -10.39 12.37
C ILE A 26 -3.59 -8.91 12.21
N TYR A 27 -3.50 -8.42 10.97
CA TYR A 27 -3.74 -7.02 10.65
C TYR A 27 -5.10 -6.55 11.15
N ARG A 28 -6.18 -7.26 10.79
CA ARG A 28 -7.53 -6.92 11.24
C ARG A 28 -7.64 -6.85 12.76
N ARG A 29 -7.12 -7.85 13.49
CA ARG A 29 -7.16 -7.88 14.95
C ARG A 29 -6.36 -6.75 15.58
N CYS A 30 -5.19 -6.42 15.03
CA CYS A 30 -4.41 -5.28 15.48
C CYS A 30 -5.19 -3.97 15.27
N LEU A 31 -5.83 -3.78 14.12
CA LEU A 31 -6.64 -2.59 13.86
C LEU A 31 -7.83 -2.46 14.82
N GLU A 32 -8.58 -3.55 15.02
CA GLU A 32 -9.70 -3.60 15.97
C GLU A 32 -9.25 -3.32 17.41
N GLN A 33 -8.02 -3.74 17.76
CA GLN A 33 -7.45 -3.46 19.08
C GLN A 33 -7.02 -2.00 19.21
N MET A 34 -6.34 -1.42 18.21
CA MET A 34 -6.00 0.01 18.19
C MET A 34 -7.25 0.89 18.31
N ALA A 35 -8.32 0.54 17.61
CA ALA A 35 -9.60 1.25 17.72
C ALA A 35 -10.14 1.22 19.15
N ARG A 36 -10.15 0.05 19.79
CA ARG A 36 -10.62 -0.13 21.17
C ARG A 36 -9.78 0.62 22.20
N GLU A 37 -8.48 0.73 21.95
CA GLU A 37 -7.53 1.41 22.84
C GLU A 37 -7.41 2.91 22.55
N GLY A 38 -8.11 3.43 21.53
CA GLY A 38 -7.99 4.82 21.12
C GLY A 38 -6.63 5.17 20.48
N LEU A 39 -5.89 4.17 20.00
CA LEU A 39 -4.57 4.29 19.38
C LEU A 39 -4.62 4.35 17.85
N ALA A 40 -5.82 4.47 17.26
CA ALA A 40 -6.04 4.59 15.83
C ALA A 40 -5.21 5.67 15.13
N THR A 41 -4.97 6.78 15.83
CA THR A 41 -4.24 7.92 15.29
C THR A 41 -2.72 7.81 15.49
N ASP A 42 -2.24 6.73 16.11
CA ASP A 42 -0.81 6.47 16.24
C ASP A 42 -0.27 5.91 14.92
N TYR A 43 0.29 6.82 14.12
CA TYR A 43 0.90 6.49 12.84
C TYR A 43 2.01 5.45 12.97
N ALA A 44 2.92 5.63 13.94
CA ALA A 44 4.08 4.75 14.09
C ALA A 44 3.65 3.33 14.46
N LEU A 45 2.67 3.19 15.34
CA LEU A 45 2.09 1.89 15.68
C LEU A 45 1.36 1.25 14.49
N THR A 46 0.57 2.05 13.76
CA THR A 46 -0.15 1.61 12.56
C THR A 46 0.82 1.10 11.50
N GLU A 47 1.85 1.89 11.20
CA GLU A 47 2.91 1.56 10.24
C GLU A 47 3.66 0.29 10.65
N ALA A 48 4.05 0.17 11.93
CA ALA A 48 4.72 -1.02 12.44
C ALA A 48 3.88 -2.30 12.27
N VAL A 49 2.56 -2.20 12.50
CA VAL A 49 1.65 -3.33 12.30
C VAL A 49 1.45 -3.66 10.82
N VAL A 50 1.21 -2.66 9.96
CA VAL A 50 1.04 -2.86 8.52
C VAL A 50 2.31 -3.49 7.93
N TYR A 51 3.47 -2.87 8.14
CA TYR A 51 4.74 -3.39 7.65
C TYR A 51 5.06 -4.77 8.23
N GLY A 52 4.78 -5.01 9.51
CA GLY A 52 4.97 -6.32 10.14
C GLY A 52 4.16 -7.42 9.44
N CYS A 53 2.88 -7.14 9.14
CA CYS A 53 2.01 -8.06 8.41
C CYS A 53 2.45 -8.27 6.95
N GLU A 54 2.83 -7.20 6.26
CA GLU A 54 3.31 -7.27 4.87
C GLU A 54 4.62 -8.04 4.75
N VAL A 55 5.60 -7.81 5.65
CA VAL A 55 6.85 -8.58 5.70
C VAL A 55 6.57 -10.06 5.94
N ARG A 56 5.64 -10.40 6.84
CA ARG A 56 5.25 -11.80 7.04
C ARG A 56 4.67 -12.42 5.77
N TYR A 57 3.80 -11.69 5.07
CA TYR A 57 3.26 -12.16 3.79
C TYR A 57 4.33 -12.38 2.73
N ALA A 58 5.25 -11.43 2.61
CA ALA A 58 6.39 -11.53 1.71
C ALA A 58 7.20 -12.80 1.99
N ILE A 59 7.55 -13.04 3.26
CA ILE A 59 8.31 -14.23 3.67
C ILE A 59 7.54 -15.52 3.35
N GLN A 60 6.22 -15.55 3.61
CA GLN A 60 5.38 -16.70 3.25
C GLN A 60 5.41 -16.98 1.74
N ILE A 61 5.31 -15.95 0.91
CA ILE A 61 5.40 -16.09 -0.56
C ILE A 61 6.77 -16.61 -0.99
N LEU A 62 7.84 -16.07 -0.41
CA LEU A 62 9.20 -16.50 -0.71
C LEU A 62 9.45 -17.96 -0.33
N ARG A 63 8.87 -18.40 0.80
CA ARG A 63 8.95 -19.79 1.26
C ARG A 63 8.09 -20.72 0.39
N ASP A 64 6.80 -20.44 0.30
CA ASP A 64 5.79 -21.39 -0.18
C ASP A 64 5.36 -21.15 -1.63
N GLY A 65 5.70 -19.98 -2.19
CA GLY A 65 5.25 -19.55 -3.52
C GLY A 65 3.89 -18.84 -3.48
N ARG A 66 3.10 -19.02 -4.53
CA ARG A 66 1.80 -18.35 -4.65
C ARG A 66 0.83 -18.86 -3.57
N PRO A 67 0.20 -17.98 -2.76
CA PRO A 67 -0.78 -18.39 -1.79
C PRO A 67 -2.10 -18.81 -2.48
N PRO A 68 -2.97 -19.58 -1.80
CA PRO A 68 -4.27 -19.97 -2.35
C PRO A 68 -5.21 -18.77 -2.57
N SER A 69 -5.01 -17.70 -1.81
CA SER A 69 -5.75 -16.44 -1.93
C SER A 69 -4.83 -15.28 -1.60
N TRP A 70 -5.01 -14.17 -2.30
CA TRP A 70 -4.36 -12.92 -1.96
C TRP A 70 -5.13 -12.16 -0.89
N TYR A 71 -4.41 -11.49 0.01
CA TYR A 71 -5.01 -10.59 0.98
C TYR A 71 -4.61 -9.15 0.69
N ASN A 72 -5.58 -8.30 0.36
CA ASN A 72 -5.29 -6.91 0.05
C ASN A 72 -5.49 -6.03 1.28
N PHE A 73 -4.39 -5.67 1.95
CA PHE A 73 -4.39 -4.77 3.11
C PHE A 73 -5.00 -3.40 2.82
N GLY A 74 -4.98 -2.97 1.55
CA GLY A 74 -5.58 -1.72 1.09
C GLY A 74 -7.06 -1.81 0.72
N ASP A 75 -7.68 -2.99 0.78
CA ASP A 75 -9.10 -3.21 0.45
C ASP A 75 -9.89 -3.86 1.59
N LEU A 76 -9.77 -3.31 2.79
CA LEU A 76 -10.49 -3.82 3.96
C LEU A 76 -12.03 -3.74 3.82
N LYS A 77 -12.52 -2.81 3.00
CA LYS A 77 -13.97 -2.58 2.78
C LYS A 77 -14.52 -3.31 1.55
N GLY A 78 -13.68 -3.97 0.73
CA GLY A 78 -14.10 -4.80 -0.42
C GLY A 78 -14.47 -4.05 -1.70
N ASP A 79 -14.22 -2.74 -1.76
CA ASP A 79 -14.59 -1.86 -2.88
C ASP A 79 -13.37 -1.20 -3.55
N ALA A 80 -12.20 -1.28 -2.94
CA ALA A 80 -11.03 -0.57 -3.41
C ALA A 80 -10.59 -1.12 -4.77
N ASP A 81 -10.55 -2.44 -4.90
CA ASP A 81 -10.12 -3.08 -6.14
C ASP A 81 -11.09 -2.79 -7.29
N ALA A 82 -12.40 -2.84 -7.04
CA ALA A 82 -13.41 -2.50 -8.05
C ALA A 82 -13.23 -1.07 -8.61
N ARG A 83 -12.95 -0.10 -7.73
CA ARG A 83 -12.69 1.28 -8.14
C ARG A 83 -11.39 1.42 -8.94
N LEU A 84 -10.32 0.74 -8.50
CA LEU A 84 -9.07 0.69 -9.25
C LEU A 84 -9.30 0.14 -10.67
N TRP A 85 -10.03 -0.98 -10.79
CA TRP A 85 -10.34 -1.59 -12.08
C TRP A 85 -11.13 -0.65 -12.98
N SER A 86 -12.09 0.10 -12.43
CA SER A 86 -12.89 1.05 -13.22
C SER A 86 -12.06 2.13 -13.93
N VAL A 87 -10.90 2.49 -13.38
CA VAL A 87 -9.96 3.43 -14.02
C VAL A 87 -9.10 2.69 -15.02
N LEU A 88 -8.45 1.59 -14.60
CA LEU A 88 -7.51 0.87 -15.45
C LEU A 88 -8.19 0.26 -16.70
N ASP A 89 -9.44 -0.18 -16.59
CA ASP A 89 -10.22 -0.72 -17.72
C ASP A 89 -10.42 0.32 -18.84
N ARG A 90 -10.37 1.62 -18.53
CA ARG A 90 -10.53 2.72 -19.51
C ARG A 90 -9.24 3.12 -20.19
N LEU A 91 -8.09 2.64 -19.70
CA LEU A 91 -6.79 3.03 -20.24
C LEU A 91 -6.40 2.13 -21.41
N PRO A 92 -6.08 2.71 -22.58
CA PRO A 92 -5.69 1.94 -23.76
C PRO A 92 -4.35 1.21 -23.55
N GLU A 93 -3.43 1.85 -22.81
CA GLU A 93 -2.15 1.27 -22.40
C GLU A 93 -2.04 1.33 -20.87
N LYS A 94 -1.43 0.32 -20.27
CA LYS A 94 -1.30 0.18 -18.81
C LYS A 94 0.17 0.24 -18.40
N ARG A 95 0.74 1.44 -18.49
CA ARG A 95 2.05 1.77 -17.89
C ARG A 95 1.77 2.36 -16.52
N ILE A 96 1.95 1.57 -15.48
CA ILE A 96 1.43 1.85 -14.14
C ILE A 96 2.58 2.12 -13.18
N ALA A 97 2.57 3.28 -12.54
CA ALA A 97 3.37 3.54 -11.34
C ALA A 97 2.55 3.16 -10.11
N PHE A 98 3.13 2.42 -9.17
CA PHE A 98 2.52 2.16 -7.87
C PHE A 98 3.42 2.69 -6.75
N VAL A 99 3.00 3.81 -6.15
CA VAL A 99 3.76 4.54 -5.12
C VAL A 99 3.40 4.06 -3.72
N GLY A 100 4.41 3.78 -2.90
CA GLY A 100 4.27 3.20 -1.57
C GLY A 100 3.85 1.74 -1.65
N SER A 101 4.58 0.94 -2.44
CA SER A 101 4.17 -0.43 -2.73
C SER A 101 4.31 -1.38 -1.54
N GLY A 102 5.14 -1.03 -0.55
CA GLY A 102 5.40 -1.84 0.63
C GLY A 102 6.19 -3.13 0.33
N PRO A 103 6.58 -3.88 1.36
CA PRO A 103 7.26 -5.17 1.23
C PRO A 103 6.38 -6.29 0.64
N TYR A 104 5.06 -6.10 0.63
CA TYR A 104 4.12 -6.98 -0.04
C TYR A 104 3.28 -6.19 -1.05
N PRO A 105 3.76 -6.07 -2.30
CA PRO A 105 3.21 -5.17 -3.31
C PRO A 105 1.96 -5.76 -3.98
N ILE A 106 0.96 -6.11 -3.18
CA ILE A 106 -0.22 -6.88 -3.63
C ILE A 106 -0.98 -6.19 -4.75
N THR A 107 -1.13 -4.87 -4.71
CA THR A 107 -1.82 -4.13 -5.78
C THR A 107 -1.15 -4.35 -7.13
N ALA A 108 0.19 -4.32 -7.19
CA ALA A 108 0.93 -4.55 -8.42
C ALA A 108 0.78 -6.00 -8.91
N ILE A 109 0.78 -6.97 -7.99
CA ILE A 109 0.54 -8.39 -8.31
C ILE A 109 -0.87 -8.58 -8.90
N LEU A 110 -1.91 -8.02 -8.28
CA LEU A 110 -3.29 -8.11 -8.76
C LEU A 110 -3.47 -7.42 -10.13
N VAL A 111 -2.82 -6.27 -10.33
CA VAL A 111 -2.78 -5.59 -11.63
C VAL A 111 -2.16 -6.50 -12.69
N GLN A 112 -1.03 -7.15 -12.40
CA GLN A 112 -0.34 -8.03 -13.33
C GLN A 112 -1.15 -9.30 -13.65
N GLU A 113 -1.84 -9.86 -12.66
CA GLU A 113 -2.73 -11.01 -12.86
C GLU A 113 -3.94 -10.66 -13.74
N ARG A 114 -4.54 -9.47 -13.54
CA ARG A 114 -5.68 -9.01 -14.33
C ARG A 114 -5.27 -8.56 -15.73
N TYR A 115 -4.10 -7.94 -15.85
CA TYR A 115 -3.60 -7.38 -17.11
C TYR A 115 -2.17 -7.88 -17.39
N PRO A 116 -2.01 -9.10 -17.95
CA PRO A 116 -0.69 -9.68 -18.20
C PRO A 116 0.25 -8.85 -19.09
N GLY A 117 -0.30 -7.93 -19.89
CA GLY A 117 0.46 -6.99 -20.73
C GLY A 117 0.71 -5.62 -20.09
N ALA A 118 0.32 -5.39 -18.84
CA ALA A 118 0.64 -4.14 -18.15
C ALA A 118 2.15 -4.07 -17.86
N ALA A 119 2.70 -2.86 -17.99
CA ALA A 119 4.04 -2.55 -17.51
C ALA A 119 3.89 -1.86 -16.15
N VAL A 120 4.26 -2.56 -15.08
CA VAL A 120 4.08 -2.07 -13.70
C VAL A 120 5.43 -1.76 -13.07
N THR A 121 5.55 -0.57 -12.49
CA THR A 121 6.72 -0.13 -11.71
C THR A 121 6.27 0.24 -10.31
N CYS A 122 6.73 -0.52 -9.33
CA CYS A 122 6.59 -0.21 -7.91
C CYS A 122 7.64 0.82 -7.49
N ILE A 123 7.25 1.79 -6.65
CA ILE A 123 8.11 2.86 -6.15
C ILE A 123 7.96 2.86 -4.63
N ASP A 124 9.07 2.72 -3.93
CA ASP A 124 9.11 2.75 -2.47
C ASP A 124 10.45 3.32 -2.01
N ASN A 125 10.48 4.08 -0.92
CA ASN A 125 11.71 4.62 -0.35
C ASN A 125 12.29 3.70 0.74
N ASN A 126 11.56 2.66 1.14
CA ASN A 126 12.00 1.71 2.14
C ASN A 126 12.82 0.59 1.50
N VAL A 127 14.07 0.45 1.94
CA VAL A 127 15.00 -0.57 1.45
C VAL A 127 14.51 -2.00 1.67
N VAL A 128 13.77 -2.27 2.76
CA VAL A 128 13.18 -3.59 3.03
C VAL A 128 12.07 -3.88 2.03
N ALA A 129 11.24 -2.87 1.73
CA ALA A 129 10.18 -2.98 0.73
C ALA A 129 10.76 -3.30 -0.66
N TYR A 130 11.84 -2.61 -1.03
CA TYR A 130 12.57 -2.85 -2.27
C TYR A 130 13.03 -4.31 -2.40
N PHE A 131 13.80 -4.81 -1.43
CA PHE A 131 14.37 -6.16 -1.52
C PHE A 131 13.32 -7.26 -1.48
N LEU A 132 12.32 -7.15 -0.60
CA LEU A 132 11.28 -8.18 -0.48
C LEU A 132 10.39 -8.22 -1.73
N SER A 133 9.96 -7.06 -2.23
CA SER A 133 9.18 -6.99 -3.46
C SER A 133 9.94 -7.54 -4.66
N GLN A 134 11.22 -7.17 -4.81
CA GLN A 134 12.08 -7.73 -5.87
C GLN A 134 12.12 -9.26 -5.80
N ALA A 135 12.39 -9.82 -4.62
CA ALA A 135 12.45 -11.25 -4.42
C ALA A 135 11.09 -11.94 -4.69
N ILE A 136 9.97 -11.30 -4.33
CA ILE A 136 8.62 -11.81 -4.64
C ILE A 136 8.39 -11.86 -6.15
N PHE A 137 8.72 -10.79 -6.87
CA PHE A 137 8.53 -10.74 -8.32
C PHE A 137 9.37 -11.80 -9.03
N GLU A 138 10.60 -12.01 -8.59
CA GLU A 138 11.47 -13.09 -9.09
C GLU A 138 10.88 -14.48 -8.77
N LYS A 139 10.48 -14.72 -7.51
CA LYS A 139 9.88 -15.98 -7.05
C LYS A 139 8.62 -16.35 -7.83
N LEU A 140 7.77 -15.36 -8.10
CA LEU A 140 6.51 -15.53 -8.82
C LEU A 140 6.64 -15.37 -10.34
N ARG A 141 7.84 -15.02 -10.84
CA ARG A 141 8.12 -14.75 -12.26
C ARG A 141 7.21 -13.68 -12.86
N LEU A 142 6.95 -12.62 -12.10
CA LEU A 142 6.13 -11.50 -12.53
C LEU A 142 7.02 -10.43 -13.18
N PRO A 143 6.66 -9.90 -14.36
CA PRO A 143 7.44 -8.86 -15.06
C PRO A 143 7.16 -7.47 -14.46
N ILE A 144 7.24 -7.35 -13.14
CA ILE A 144 7.02 -6.11 -12.39
C ILE A 144 8.38 -5.54 -12.02
N GLN A 145 8.56 -4.24 -12.25
CA GLN A 145 9.76 -3.51 -11.86
C GLN A 145 9.58 -2.92 -10.46
N ILE A 146 10.68 -2.71 -9.75
CA ILE A 146 10.70 -1.93 -8.51
C ILE A 146 11.84 -0.92 -8.52
N CYS A 147 11.56 0.26 -7.99
CA CYS A 147 12.48 1.38 -7.85
C CYS A 147 12.57 1.77 -6.38
N LEU A 148 13.79 1.75 -5.83
CA LEU A 148 14.09 2.36 -4.53
C LEU A 148 14.28 3.85 -4.72
N ALA A 149 13.26 4.64 -4.46
CA ALA A 149 13.28 6.09 -4.67
C ALA A 149 12.24 6.80 -3.80
N GLU A 150 12.51 8.07 -3.49
CA GLU A 150 11.47 8.97 -2.99
C GLU A 150 10.46 9.23 -4.10
N ALA A 151 9.16 9.18 -3.75
CA ALA A 151 8.08 9.41 -4.70
C ALA A 151 8.17 10.80 -5.37
N GLU A 152 8.74 11.76 -4.65
CA GLU A 152 8.97 13.12 -5.12
C GLU A 152 10.09 13.23 -6.15
N ASP A 153 10.96 12.24 -6.31
CA ASP A 153 12.07 12.29 -7.27
C ASP A 153 11.76 11.61 -8.59
N VAL A 154 10.66 10.83 -8.65
CA VAL A 154 10.28 10.07 -9.84
C VAL A 154 9.72 10.98 -10.94
N ASP A 155 10.08 10.67 -12.19
CA ASP A 155 9.41 11.18 -13.39
C ASP A 155 8.18 10.33 -13.71
N TYR A 156 7.01 10.96 -13.58
CA TYR A 156 5.74 10.29 -13.85
C TYR A 156 5.28 10.37 -15.32
N SER A 157 5.98 11.13 -16.17
CA SER A 157 5.63 11.34 -17.58
C SER A 157 5.46 10.05 -18.40
N PRO A 158 6.18 8.94 -18.14
CA PRO A 158 6.01 7.71 -18.90
C PRO A 158 4.74 6.92 -18.55
N PHE A 159 4.10 7.18 -17.41
CA PHE A 159 2.99 6.36 -16.91
C PHE A 159 1.63 6.86 -17.41
N SER A 160 0.75 5.92 -17.75
CA SER A 160 -0.66 6.21 -18.07
C SER A 160 -1.53 6.25 -16.82
N ALA A 161 -1.13 5.56 -15.76
CA ALA A 161 -1.75 5.66 -14.44
C ALA A 161 -0.73 5.62 -13.30
N THR A 162 -1.07 6.29 -12.21
CA THR A 162 -0.31 6.31 -10.96
C THR A 162 -1.24 5.95 -9.82
N ILE A 163 -0.97 4.83 -9.17
CA ILE A 163 -1.67 4.37 -7.97
C ILE A 163 -0.85 4.86 -6.78
N VAL A 164 -1.48 5.54 -5.84
CA VAL A 164 -0.84 6.04 -4.61
C VAL A 164 -1.43 5.27 -3.43
N ALA A 165 -0.58 4.56 -2.69
CA ALA A 165 -0.98 3.74 -1.56
C ALA A 165 -1.50 4.58 -0.38
N ALA A 166 -2.19 3.90 0.54
CA ALA A 166 -2.94 4.56 1.60
C ALA A 166 -2.04 5.23 2.65
N MET A 167 -0.84 4.69 2.89
CA MET A 167 0.10 5.18 3.90
C MET A 167 1.16 6.14 3.34
N VAL A 168 1.11 6.47 2.05
CA VAL A 168 2.00 7.50 1.49
C VAL A 168 1.70 8.82 2.17
N SER A 169 2.70 9.43 2.80
CA SER A 169 2.59 10.78 3.36
C SER A 169 2.80 11.83 2.26
N GLY A 170 2.36 13.07 2.49
CA GLY A 170 2.57 14.16 1.51
C GLY A 170 1.78 14.00 0.21
N LYS A 171 0.64 13.30 0.24
CA LYS A 171 -0.20 13.01 -0.95
C LYS A 171 -0.54 14.24 -1.76
N ARG A 172 -0.77 15.39 -1.12
CA ARG A 172 -1.07 16.64 -1.82
C ARG A 172 0.09 17.09 -2.71
N GLN A 173 1.29 17.17 -2.15
CA GLN A 173 2.49 17.59 -2.89
C GLN A 173 2.78 16.61 -4.03
N LEU A 174 2.69 15.31 -3.75
CA LEU A 174 2.85 14.26 -4.75
C LEU A 174 1.80 14.37 -5.87
N LEU A 175 0.53 14.60 -5.51
CA LEU A 175 -0.56 14.75 -6.47
C LEU A 175 -0.33 15.96 -7.38
N ASP A 176 0.00 17.12 -6.80
CA ASP A 176 0.30 18.33 -7.57
C ASP A 176 1.47 18.09 -8.53
N ARG A 177 2.52 17.39 -8.08
CA ARG A 177 3.64 17.01 -8.94
C ARG A 177 3.18 16.15 -10.10
N ILE A 178 2.51 15.01 -9.84
CA ILE A 178 2.07 14.07 -10.90
C ILE A 178 1.17 14.80 -11.92
N LEU A 179 0.24 15.63 -11.45
CA LEU A 179 -0.68 16.35 -12.33
C LEU A 179 0.03 17.40 -13.18
N ASN A 180 1.07 18.05 -12.65
CA ASN A 180 1.82 19.09 -13.37
C ASN A 180 2.89 18.52 -14.32
N THR A 181 3.42 17.32 -14.04
CA THR A 181 4.55 16.75 -14.81
C THR A 181 4.15 15.59 -15.72
N SER A 182 2.90 15.09 -15.64
CA SER A 182 2.47 13.94 -16.44
C SER A 182 1.01 14.03 -16.89
N GLY A 183 0.68 13.24 -17.91
CA GLY A 183 -0.71 12.97 -18.34
C GLY A 183 -1.40 11.85 -17.54
N SER A 184 -0.75 11.32 -16.51
CA SER A 184 -1.21 10.14 -15.76
C SER A 184 -2.58 10.34 -15.12
N TYR A 185 -3.40 9.27 -15.10
CA TYR A 185 -4.57 9.17 -14.23
C TYR A 185 -4.13 8.73 -12.84
N VAL A 186 -4.53 9.46 -11.81
CA VAL A 186 -4.13 9.19 -10.43
C VAL A 186 -5.25 8.47 -9.69
N VAL A 187 -4.93 7.31 -9.14
CA VAL A 187 -5.79 6.56 -8.23
C VAL A 187 -5.23 6.70 -6.83
N LEU A 188 -5.91 7.47 -5.98
CA LEU A 188 -5.46 7.77 -4.62
C LEU A 188 -6.22 6.90 -3.62
N ARG A 189 -5.49 6.13 -2.80
CA ARG A 189 -6.08 5.47 -1.63
C ARG A 189 -6.12 6.46 -0.46
N GLY A 190 -7.32 6.90 -0.11
CA GLY A 190 -7.56 7.94 0.88
C GLY A 190 -8.23 9.17 0.28
N PRO A 191 -8.51 10.17 1.12
CA PRO A 191 -9.13 11.41 0.68
C PRO A 191 -8.25 12.11 -0.36
N ALA A 192 -8.87 12.70 -1.38
CA ALA A 192 -8.21 13.71 -2.19
C ALA A 192 -8.62 15.07 -1.66
N GLU A 193 -7.64 15.90 -1.29
CA GLU A 193 -7.88 17.29 -0.88
C GLU A 193 -8.43 18.16 -2.04
N ARG A 194 -8.39 17.67 -3.29
CA ARG A 194 -8.83 18.39 -4.48
C ARG A 194 -9.48 17.48 -5.50
N ALA A 195 -10.62 17.93 -6.05
CA ALA A 195 -11.24 17.31 -7.21
C ALA A 195 -10.48 17.67 -8.50
N HIS A 196 -10.20 16.66 -9.32
CA HIS A 196 -9.55 16.84 -10.62
C HIS A 196 -10.00 15.73 -11.57
N PRO A 197 -10.25 15.99 -12.87
CA PRO A 197 -10.82 15.01 -13.82
C PRO A 197 -9.96 13.75 -14.02
N ARG A 198 -8.65 13.85 -13.75
CA ARG A 198 -7.71 12.72 -13.79
C ARG A 198 -7.51 12.02 -12.43
N VAL A 199 -8.24 12.41 -11.38
CA VAL A 199 -8.02 11.88 -10.03
C VAL A 199 -9.24 11.12 -9.56
N LEU A 200 -9.04 9.88 -9.16
CA LEU A 200 -10.03 9.08 -8.44
C LEU A 200 -9.54 8.87 -7.01
N ALA A 201 -10.23 9.48 -6.05
CA ALA A 201 -10.08 9.18 -4.64
C ALA A 201 -10.91 7.94 -4.29
N MET A 202 -10.28 7.01 -3.59
CA MET A 202 -10.91 5.83 -3.05
C MET A 202 -10.96 5.98 -1.54
N GLY A 203 -12.12 5.69 -0.94
CA GLY A 203 -12.22 5.67 0.51
C GLY A 203 -11.15 4.72 1.06
N SER A 204 -10.30 5.22 1.95
CA SER A 204 -9.43 4.39 2.77
C SER A 204 -9.70 4.73 4.22
N THR A 205 -9.37 3.81 5.11
CA THR A 205 -9.34 4.08 6.55
C THR A 205 -8.10 4.87 6.94
N PHE A 206 -7.32 5.43 6.01
CA PHE A 206 -6.06 6.13 6.30
C PHE A 206 -6.14 7.61 5.94
N ARG A 207 -5.66 8.45 6.85
CA ARG A 207 -5.49 9.90 6.69
C ARG A 207 -4.28 10.23 5.82
N ASP A 208 -4.07 11.51 5.53
CA ASP A 208 -2.94 11.98 4.70
C ASP A 208 -1.59 11.88 5.39
N ASP A 209 -1.59 11.82 6.72
CA ASP A 209 -0.41 11.47 7.52
C ASP A 209 -0.21 9.94 7.64
N GLY A 210 -1.10 9.14 7.03
CA GLY A 210 -1.09 7.69 7.05
C GLY A 210 -1.62 7.05 8.34
N SER A 211 -2.17 7.82 9.29
CA SER A 211 -2.84 7.29 10.49
C SER A 211 -4.26 6.79 10.18
N LEU A 212 -4.87 5.99 11.05
CA LEU A 212 -6.20 5.42 10.79
C LEU A 212 -7.35 6.36 11.17
N ASP A 213 -8.41 6.34 10.37
CA ASP A 213 -9.69 6.96 10.62
C ASP A 213 -10.79 5.90 10.83
N PHE A 214 -11.20 5.72 12.10
CA PHE A 214 -12.26 4.78 12.50
C PHE A 214 -13.65 5.44 12.61
N ALA A 215 -13.83 6.69 12.15
CA ALA A 215 -15.08 7.43 12.33
C ALA A 215 -16.36 6.75 11.77
N GLU A 216 -16.24 5.64 11.04
CA GLU A 216 -17.37 4.86 10.50
C GLU A 216 -17.55 3.45 11.10
N HIS A 217 -16.79 3.02 12.11
CA HIS A 217 -16.79 1.60 12.57
C HIS A 217 -17.54 1.37 13.90
N ALA A 218 -18.37 2.33 14.30
CA ALA A 218 -19.34 2.18 15.39
C ALA A 218 -20.76 2.14 14.79
N GLY A 219 -21.11 1.03 14.15
CA GLY A 219 -22.43 0.77 13.57
C GLY A 219 -22.68 -0.71 13.37
#